data_AF-A0A0F9MCJ8-F1
#
_entry.id   AF-A0A0F9MCJ8-F1
#
_cell.length_a   1.000
_cell.length_b   1.000
_cell.length_c   1.000
_cell.angle_alpha   90.00
_cell.angle_beta   90.00
_cell.angle_gamma   90.00
#
_symmetry.space_group_name_H-M   'P 1'
#
loop_
_entity.id
_entity.type
_entity.pdbx_description
1 polymer ?
#
loop_
_entity_poly.entity_id
_entity_poly.type
_entity_poly.pdbx_seq_one_letter_code
_entity_poly.pdbx_strand_id
1 'polypeptide(L)'
;MIVLLVILAITIALFIWGKYPPDVVALMSMLALYLTGLLDMSETLSGFSNPTVLMIAALFIIGEGLARTGWTALAGKKFVAWAGKSIPKLLVLVTLGGGVLSGFVSNTGTVAALLPVTVSAAWKAGTLPSKLLMPVAFGSNTGGLLTLTGTPPNIIVSNALAENGMEGFSFFEFALIGLPLLLIAILYFRYVGYRLLPKHKTETPPVNIDSEVHKWIANYSIGHNMYRLRIRSMSQLIGTRIGYWEFEKKYNVSIMRLRRRHPSVLKGTAPFVELPEPETEMRYHDIITVKGKSDDVDRMIMEFKLGVIPKEFKPSELRKELINQEVGMVEMIVTPTSFFVGRTLPLGKYLSKSGIQLLGASRDGNPMADKNITIKAGDAFVIRGSWKNIEALQNVYENLVISGSPEAMAKDVDVLTPKSYIALGTLVLMILLLVLEIFPGAIAALICAGIIMLTGCVPISKAYKGISWTSVVMIAAMIPMGLALQKTGTAQTVSNGLV
;
A
#
# COMPACT_ATOMS: atom_id res chain seq x y z
N MET A 1 24.37 -23.31 -33.86
CA MET A 1 25.29 -22.88 -32.79
C MET A 1 25.70 -21.40 -32.91
N ILE A 2 26.38 -20.97 -33.98
CA ILE A 2 26.86 -19.57 -34.10
C ILE A 2 25.72 -18.54 -34.02
N VAL A 3 24.64 -18.75 -34.79
CA VAL A 3 23.46 -17.86 -34.78
C VAL A 3 22.87 -17.71 -33.38
N LEU A 4 22.79 -18.81 -32.63
CA LEU A 4 22.31 -18.81 -31.24
C LEU A 4 23.21 -17.98 -30.33
N LEU A 5 24.54 -18.19 -30.41
CA LEU A 5 25.51 -17.46 -29.60
C LEU A 5 25.49 -15.95 -29.89
N VAL A 6 25.27 -15.56 -31.15
CA VAL A 6 25.09 -14.16 -31.54
C VAL A 6 23.82 -13.59 -30.92
N ILE A 7 22.68 -14.29 -31.00
CA ILE A 7 21.43 -13.85 -30.37
C ILE A 7 21.61 -13.73 -28.85
N LEU A 8 22.23 -14.71 -28.21
CA LEU A 8 22.50 -14.70 -26.77
C LEU A 8 23.40 -13.53 -26.37
N ALA A 9 24.50 -13.29 -27.11
CA ALA A 9 25.42 -12.19 -26.84
C ALA A 9 24.73 -10.83 -26.98
N ILE A 10 23.92 -10.64 -28.02
CA ILE A 10 23.11 -9.42 -28.20
C ILE A 10 22.12 -9.25 -27.06
N THR A 11 21.44 -10.33 -26.65
CA THR A 11 20.47 -10.32 -25.55
C THR A 11 21.15 -9.90 -24.23
N ILE A 12 22.31 -10.47 -23.92
CA ILE A 12 23.12 -10.09 -22.74
C ILE A 12 23.57 -8.63 -22.83
N ALA A 13 24.05 -8.17 -23.98
CA ALA A 13 24.47 -6.78 -24.17
C ALA A 13 23.30 -5.80 -23.95
N LEU A 14 22.10 -6.12 -24.45
CA LEU A 14 20.89 -5.33 -24.24
C LEU A 14 20.45 -5.30 -22.77
N PHE A 15 20.54 -6.44 -22.06
CA PHE A 15 20.30 -6.47 -20.61
C PHE A 15 21.28 -5.61 -19.82
N ILE A 16 22.56 -5.63 -20.17
CA ILE A 16 23.59 -4.80 -19.52
C ILE A 16 23.36 -3.31 -19.82
N TRP A 17 22.95 -2.97 -21.04
CA TRP A 17 22.65 -1.59 -21.42
C TRP A 17 21.46 -1.04 -20.61
N GLY A 18 20.43 -1.84 -20.35
CA GLY A 18 19.31 -1.44 -19.49
C GLY A 18 18.45 -0.30 -20.06
N LYS A 19 18.63 0.07 -21.34
CA LYS A 19 17.80 1.09 -22.03
C LYS A 19 16.38 0.61 -22.29
N TYR A 20 16.21 -0.69 -22.50
CA TYR A 20 14.92 -1.32 -22.76
C TYR A 20 14.47 -2.15 -21.55
N PRO A 21 13.15 -2.24 -21.29
CA PRO A 21 12.63 -3.16 -20.29
C PRO A 21 13.08 -4.61 -20.54
N PRO A 22 13.44 -5.38 -19.50
CA PRO A 22 13.97 -6.73 -19.66
C PRO A 22 13.01 -7.70 -20.38
N ASP A 23 11.71 -7.56 -20.16
CA ASP A 23 10.67 -8.32 -20.85
C ASP A 23 10.64 -8.06 -22.35
N VAL A 24 10.84 -6.81 -22.78
CA VAL A 24 10.93 -6.47 -24.21
C VAL A 24 12.16 -7.10 -24.85
N VAL A 25 13.31 -7.05 -24.16
CA VAL A 25 14.55 -7.70 -24.63
C VAL A 25 14.36 -9.22 -24.74
N ALA A 26 13.72 -9.83 -23.74
CA ALA A 26 13.42 -11.25 -23.75
C ALA A 26 12.49 -11.63 -24.92
N LEU A 27 11.40 -10.89 -25.15
CA LEU A 27 10.50 -11.12 -26.29
C LEU A 27 11.21 -10.97 -27.65
N MET A 28 12.09 -9.97 -27.80
CA MET A 28 12.87 -9.80 -29.03
C MET A 28 13.78 -11.00 -29.29
N SER A 29 14.46 -11.52 -28.25
CA SER A 29 15.30 -12.71 -28.38
C SER A 29 14.48 -13.94 -28.77
N MET A 30 13.31 -14.15 -28.15
CA MET A 30 12.38 -15.24 -28.46
C MET A 30 11.92 -15.17 -29.93
N LEU A 31 11.53 -13.99 -30.41
CA LEU A 31 11.17 -13.77 -31.81
C LEU A 31 12.36 -13.98 -32.75
N ALA A 32 13.57 -13.57 -32.38
CA ALA A 32 14.76 -13.81 -33.16
C ALA A 32 15.06 -15.31 -33.32
N LEU A 33 14.83 -16.13 -32.28
CA LEU A 33 14.98 -17.59 -32.36
C LEU A 33 13.99 -18.22 -33.35
N TYR A 34 12.75 -17.74 -33.37
CA TYR A 34 11.74 -18.19 -34.35
C TYR A 34 12.09 -17.76 -35.77
N LEU A 35 12.41 -16.48 -35.98
CA LEU A 35 12.73 -15.93 -37.31
C LEU A 35 13.99 -16.54 -37.92
N THR A 36 14.94 -16.99 -37.09
CA THR A 36 16.14 -17.70 -37.55
C THR A 36 15.91 -19.19 -37.80
N GLY A 37 14.70 -19.69 -37.55
CA GLY A 37 14.34 -21.10 -37.73
C GLY A 37 15.00 -22.05 -36.72
N LEU A 38 15.56 -21.52 -35.62
CA LEU A 38 16.15 -22.35 -34.56
C LEU A 38 15.08 -23.06 -33.74
N LEU A 39 13.91 -22.43 -33.58
CA LEU A 39 12.76 -22.96 -32.88
C LEU A 39 11.51 -22.91 -33.75
N ASP A 40 10.64 -23.90 -33.59
CA ASP A 40 9.30 -23.87 -34.18
C ASP A 40 8.30 -23.03 -33.35
N MET A 41 7.07 -22.87 -33.82
CA MET A 41 6.06 -22.05 -33.15
C MET A 41 5.70 -22.58 -31.75
N SER A 42 5.57 -23.91 -31.61
CA SER A 42 5.27 -24.56 -30.33
C SER A 42 6.39 -24.38 -29.31
N GLU A 43 7.65 -24.58 -29.73
CA GLU A 43 8.85 -24.41 -28.92
C GLU A 43 9.03 -22.95 -28.51
N THR A 44 8.78 -22.02 -29.44
CA THR A 44 8.89 -20.57 -29.19
C THR A 44 7.87 -20.10 -28.16
N LEU A 45 6.64 -20.62 -28.18
CA LEU A 45 5.58 -20.22 -27.26
C LEU A 45 5.48 -21.09 -25.99
N SER A 46 6.28 -22.16 -25.90
CA SER A 46 6.25 -23.14 -24.81
C SER A 46 6.36 -22.51 -23.41
N GLY A 47 7.14 -21.45 -23.28
CA GLY A 47 7.34 -20.75 -22.01
C GLY A 47 6.07 -20.10 -21.46
N PHE A 48 5.12 -19.68 -22.30
CA PHE A 48 3.85 -19.10 -21.84
C PHE A 48 2.89 -20.14 -21.26
N SER A 49 3.01 -21.39 -21.69
CA SER A 49 2.29 -22.53 -21.12
C SER A 49 3.02 -23.20 -19.95
N ASN A 50 4.20 -22.72 -19.56
CA ASN A 50 5.01 -23.38 -18.55
C ASN A 50 4.37 -23.23 -17.14
N PRO A 51 4.19 -24.33 -16.38
CA PRO A 51 3.62 -24.29 -15.02
C PRO A 51 4.34 -23.32 -14.07
N THR A 52 5.66 -23.17 -14.21
CA THR A 52 6.49 -22.22 -13.45
C THR A 52 6.00 -20.79 -13.59
N VAL A 53 5.69 -20.37 -14.83
CA VAL A 53 5.26 -18.99 -15.14
C VAL A 53 3.92 -18.72 -14.49
N LEU A 54 2.98 -19.66 -14.58
CA LEU A 54 1.69 -19.59 -13.92
C LEU A 54 1.82 -19.56 -12.39
N MET A 55 2.73 -20.37 -11.83
CA MET A 55 3.01 -20.38 -10.40
C MET A 55 3.53 -19.02 -9.92
N ILE A 56 4.50 -18.43 -10.63
CA ILE A 56 5.07 -17.12 -10.30
C ILE A 56 4.00 -16.03 -10.35
N ALA A 57 3.14 -16.03 -11.38
CA ALA A 57 2.03 -15.08 -11.47
C ALA A 57 1.06 -15.22 -10.28
N ALA A 58 0.73 -16.45 -9.89
CA ALA A 58 -0.12 -16.72 -8.73
C ALA A 58 0.53 -16.28 -7.41
N LEU A 59 1.84 -16.50 -7.24
CA LEU A 59 2.60 -16.05 -6.06
C LEU A 59 2.58 -14.52 -5.92
N PHE A 60 2.66 -13.76 -7.02
CA PHE A 60 2.49 -12.31 -6.95
C PHE A 60 1.11 -11.90 -6.43
N ILE A 61 0.04 -12.59 -6.82
CA ILE A 61 -1.32 -12.32 -6.31
C ILE A 61 -1.39 -12.59 -4.80
N ILE A 62 -0.79 -13.70 -4.34
CA ILE A 62 -0.75 -14.07 -2.92
C ILE A 62 0.04 -13.03 -2.12
N GLY A 63 1.20 -12.63 -2.63
CA GLY A 63 2.05 -11.61 -2.02
C GLY A 63 1.33 -10.25 -1.93
N GLU A 64 0.63 -9.84 -2.98
CA GLU A 64 -0.19 -8.63 -2.99
C GLU A 64 -1.35 -8.71 -1.99
N GLY A 65 -1.95 -9.90 -1.81
CA GLY A 65 -2.95 -10.16 -0.77
C GLY A 65 -2.43 -9.97 0.63
N LEU A 66 -1.25 -10.51 0.93
CA LEU A 66 -0.62 -10.32 2.23
C LEU A 66 -0.17 -8.86 2.46
N ALA A 67 0.29 -8.19 1.41
CA ALA A 67 0.68 -6.80 1.45
C ALA A 67 -0.51 -5.89 1.78
N ARG A 68 -1.64 -6.05 1.08
CA ARG A 68 -2.83 -5.21 1.24
C ARG A 68 -3.62 -5.48 2.51
N THR A 69 -3.62 -6.72 2.98
CA THR A 69 -4.35 -7.08 4.20
C THR A 69 -3.65 -6.63 5.49
N GLY A 70 -2.48 -6.00 5.39
CA GLY A 70 -1.80 -5.35 6.51
C GLY A 70 -0.84 -6.22 7.31
N TRP A 71 -0.72 -7.52 7.01
CA TRP A 71 0.20 -8.41 7.71
C TRP A 71 1.66 -7.98 7.55
N THR A 72 2.06 -7.61 6.34
CA THR A 72 3.42 -7.15 6.05
C THR A 72 3.74 -5.83 6.79
N ALA A 73 2.78 -4.90 6.84
CA ALA A 73 2.89 -3.64 7.57
C ALA A 73 2.95 -3.85 9.09
N LEU A 74 2.09 -4.71 9.65
CA LEU A 74 2.07 -5.05 11.07
C LEU A 74 3.37 -5.74 11.49
N ALA A 75 3.84 -6.70 10.71
CA ALA A 75 5.11 -7.38 10.95
C ALA A 75 6.25 -6.37 10.96
N GLY A 76 6.35 -5.51 9.93
CA GLY A 76 7.33 -4.43 9.87
C GLY A 76 7.29 -3.52 11.10
N LYS A 77 6.10 -3.05 11.50
CA LYS A 77 5.92 -2.17 12.67
C LYS A 77 6.36 -2.83 13.96
N LYS A 78 6.06 -4.12 14.15
CA LYS A 78 6.48 -4.89 15.33
C LYS A 78 7.99 -5.11 15.36
N PHE A 79 8.61 -5.44 14.23
CA PHE A 79 10.06 -5.54 14.09
C PHE A 79 10.76 -4.22 14.45
N VAL A 80 10.22 -3.10 13.99
CA VAL A 80 10.75 -1.76 14.31
C VAL A 80 10.51 -1.38 15.77
N ALA A 81 9.34 -1.66 16.33
CA ALA A 81 9.03 -1.35 17.73
C ALA A 81 9.98 -2.07 18.69
N TRP A 82 10.40 -3.30 18.38
CA TRP A 82 11.39 -4.04 19.15
C TRP A 82 12.80 -3.45 19.10
N ALA A 83 13.14 -2.64 18.10
CA ALA A 83 14.46 -2.01 17.99
C ALA A 83 14.65 -0.86 18.98
N GLY A 84 13.58 -0.16 19.35
CA GLY A 84 13.62 1.04 20.19
C GLY A 84 14.46 2.16 19.56
N LYS A 85 15.38 2.76 20.33
CA LYS A 85 16.27 3.86 19.90
C LYS A 85 17.68 3.42 19.47
N SER A 86 17.97 2.12 19.44
CA SER A 86 19.33 1.63 19.19
C SER A 86 19.58 1.37 17.70
N ILE A 87 20.48 2.15 17.08
CA ILE A 87 20.82 2.03 15.66
C ILE A 87 21.36 0.63 15.28
N PRO A 88 22.28 0.00 16.04
CA PRO A 88 22.74 -1.35 15.72
C PRO A 88 21.64 -2.41 15.81
N LYS A 89 20.76 -2.32 16.81
CA LYS A 89 19.60 -3.22 16.91
C LYS A 89 18.63 -3.02 15.75
N LEU A 90 18.43 -1.77 15.33
CA LEU A 90 17.58 -1.44 14.21
C LEU A 90 18.11 -2.03 12.90
N LEU A 91 19.42 -1.93 12.64
CA LEU A 91 20.06 -2.54 11.47
C LEU A 91 19.86 -4.06 11.42
N VAL A 92 20.05 -4.74 12.54
CA VAL A 92 19.83 -6.20 12.63
C VAL A 92 18.36 -6.53 12.36
N LEU A 93 17.42 -5.83 13.00
CA LEU A 93 15.99 -6.14 12.91
C LEU A 93 15.41 -5.83 11.52
N VAL A 94 15.85 -4.78 10.84
CA VAL A 94 15.36 -4.48 9.48
C VAL A 94 15.96 -5.45 8.45
N THR A 95 17.20 -5.89 8.64
CA THR A 95 17.83 -6.90 7.77
C THR A 95 17.16 -8.26 7.96
N LEU A 96 16.98 -8.68 9.21
CA LEU A 96 16.30 -9.93 9.56
C LEU A 96 14.83 -9.90 9.14
N GLY A 97 14.13 -8.78 9.40
CA GLY A 97 12.73 -8.59 9.00
C GLY A 97 12.57 -8.66 7.48
N GLY A 98 13.48 -8.04 6.72
CA GLY A 98 13.56 -8.17 5.26
C GLY A 98 13.76 -9.62 4.85
N GLY A 99 14.72 -10.31 5.46
CA GLY A 99 15.01 -11.73 5.16
C GLY A 99 13.80 -12.64 5.38
N VAL A 100 13.22 -12.60 6.57
CA VAL A 100 12.12 -13.47 6.94
C VAL A 100 10.87 -13.17 6.10
N LEU A 101 10.49 -11.90 5.94
CA LEU A 101 9.30 -11.55 5.15
C LEU A 101 9.48 -11.90 3.66
N SER A 102 10.68 -11.70 3.10
CA SER A 102 10.93 -11.97 1.69
C SER A 102 10.91 -13.44 1.33
N GLY A 103 11.32 -14.32 2.24
CA GLY A 103 11.22 -15.77 2.04
C GLY A 103 9.79 -16.29 1.83
N PHE A 104 8.75 -15.52 2.20
CA PHE A 104 7.36 -15.98 2.04
C PHE A 104 6.51 -15.14 1.10
N VAL A 105 6.96 -13.94 0.72
CA VAL A 105 6.15 -12.98 -0.04
C VAL A 105 6.77 -12.75 -1.42
N SER A 106 7.72 -11.84 -1.49
CA SER A 106 8.54 -11.51 -2.64
C SER A 106 9.52 -10.42 -2.21
N ASN A 107 10.66 -10.34 -2.91
CA ASN A 107 11.65 -9.28 -2.68
C ASN A 107 11.00 -7.89 -2.81
N THR A 108 10.23 -7.66 -3.88
CA THR A 108 9.60 -6.37 -4.16
C THR A 108 8.52 -6.02 -3.12
N GLY A 109 7.62 -6.98 -2.81
CA GLY A 109 6.55 -6.77 -1.83
C GLY A 109 7.10 -6.49 -0.43
N THR A 110 8.18 -7.18 -0.06
CA THR A 110 8.82 -7.02 1.25
C THR A 110 9.47 -5.66 1.40
N VAL A 111 10.24 -5.21 0.39
CA VAL A 111 10.83 -3.87 0.41
C VAL A 111 9.74 -2.81 0.43
N ALA A 112 8.68 -2.96 -0.36
CA ALA A 112 7.57 -2.00 -0.41
C ALA A 112 6.78 -1.90 0.91
N ALA A 113 6.74 -2.98 1.70
CA ALA A 113 6.13 -3.00 3.02
C ALA A 113 7.05 -2.45 4.10
N LEU A 114 8.34 -2.81 4.06
CA LEU A 114 9.32 -2.38 5.06
C LEU A 114 9.82 -0.96 4.85
N LEU A 115 9.77 -0.42 3.63
CA LEU A 115 10.21 0.95 3.31
C LEU A 115 9.58 2.02 4.22
N PRO A 116 8.24 2.20 4.27
CA PRO A 116 7.63 3.24 5.11
C PRO A 116 7.92 3.02 6.61
N VAL A 117 7.93 1.77 7.06
CA VAL A 117 8.18 1.41 8.45
C VAL A 117 9.63 1.71 8.84
N THR A 118 10.58 1.33 7.99
CA THR A 118 12.02 1.54 8.19
C THR A 118 12.37 3.02 8.16
N VAL A 119 11.74 3.78 7.25
CA VAL A 119 11.86 5.23 7.19
C VAL A 119 11.38 5.84 8.51
N SER A 120 10.17 5.52 8.97
CA SER A 120 9.63 6.01 10.25
C SER A 120 10.52 5.63 11.45
N ALA A 121 11.06 4.40 11.45
CA ALA A 121 11.99 3.91 12.46
C ALA A 121 13.28 4.73 12.53
N ALA A 122 13.84 5.05 11.36
CA ALA A 122 15.08 5.82 11.25
C ALA A 122 14.94 7.16 11.97
N TRP A 123 13.85 7.89 11.70
CA TRP A 123 13.57 9.18 12.31
C TRP A 123 13.37 9.09 13.82
N LYS A 124 12.60 8.10 14.29
CA LYS A 124 12.39 7.89 15.73
C LYS A 124 13.68 7.53 16.47
N ALA A 125 14.60 6.83 15.80
CA ALA A 125 15.91 6.47 16.34
C ALA A 125 16.98 7.56 16.13
N GLY A 126 16.64 8.70 15.49
CA GLY A 126 17.58 9.78 15.22
C GLY A 126 18.65 9.44 14.17
N THR A 127 18.37 8.49 13.27
CA THR A 127 19.27 8.10 12.16
C THR A 127 18.65 8.41 10.80
N LEU A 128 19.48 8.37 9.75
CA LEU A 128 19.04 8.64 8.37
C LEU A 128 18.40 7.39 7.74
N PRO A 129 17.25 7.51 7.05
CA PRO A 129 16.64 6.39 6.32
C PRO A 129 17.60 5.72 5.33
N SER A 130 18.41 6.51 4.63
CA SER A 130 19.42 6.05 3.65
C SER A 130 20.39 5.00 4.23
N LYS A 131 20.62 5.00 5.54
CA LYS A 131 21.44 3.98 6.21
C LYS A 131 20.71 2.65 6.46
N LEU A 132 19.40 2.63 6.43
CA LEU A 132 18.59 1.45 6.74
C LEU A 132 18.00 0.79 5.49
N LEU A 133 17.81 1.54 4.40
CA LEU A 133 17.20 1.01 3.17
C LEU A 133 18.06 -0.04 2.47
N MET A 134 19.38 0.15 2.40
CA MET A 134 20.29 -0.87 1.86
C MET A 134 20.24 -2.18 2.66
N PRO A 135 20.34 -2.16 4.01
CA PRO A 135 20.12 -3.36 4.83
C PRO A 135 18.77 -4.06 4.56
N VAL A 136 17.68 -3.31 4.36
CA VAL A 136 16.38 -3.88 3.99
C VAL A 136 16.42 -4.56 2.62
N ALA A 137 17.08 -3.93 1.64
CA ALA A 137 17.20 -4.50 0.29
C ALA A 137 18.02 -5.78 0.27
N PHE A 138 19.19 -5.77 0.93
CA PHE A 138 20.04 -6.97 1.05
C PHE A 138 19.36 -8.06 1.88
N GLY A 139 18.75 -7.69 3.01
CA GLY A 139 17.96 -8.61 3.83
C GLY A 139 16.87 -9.27 3.01
N SER A 140 16.06 -8.49 2.29
CA SER A 140 15.01 -9.02 1.40
C SER A 140 15.57 -9.93 0.31
N ASN A 141 16.68 -9.55 -0.33
CA ASN A 141 17.31 -10.36 -1.38
C ASN A 141 17.80 -11.71 -0.84
N THR A 142 18.49 -11.72 0.30
CA THR A 142 18.96 -12.96 0.92
C THR A 142 17.81 -13.79 1.50
N GLY A 143 16.73 -13.14 1.93
CA GLY A 143 15.48 -13.78 2.33
C GLY A 143 14.84 -14.61 1.23
N GLY A 144 14.92 -14.14 -0.01
CA GLY A 144 14.48 -14.88 -1.18
C GLY A 144 15.21 -16.21 -1.42
N LEU A 145 16.36 -16.43 -0.76
CA LEU A 145 17.12 -17.68 -0.78
C LEU A 145 16.73 -18.64 0.36
N LEU A 146 15.76 -18.30 1.21
CA LEU A 146 15.33 -19.17 2.31
C LEU A 146 14.34 -20.25 1.87
N THR A 147 13.63 -20.04 0.76
CA THR A 147 12.55 -20.94 0.32
C THR A 147 12.60 -21.12 -1.18
N LEU A 148 12.01 -22.23 -1.65
CA LEU A 148 11.80 -22.49 -3.07
C LEU A 148 10.98 -21.37 -3.75
N THR A 149 9.97 -20.83 -3.06
CA THR A 149 9.09 -19.78 -3.59
C THR A 149 9.61 -18.36 -3.38
N GLY A 150 10.74 -18.18 -2.70
CA GLY A 150 11.28 -16.86 -2.35
C GLY A 150 11.72 -16.05 -3.57
N THR A 151 12.24 -16.71 -4.61
CA THR A 151 12.59 -16.06 -5.88
C THR A 151 12.28 -16.93 -7.11
N PRO A 152 11.95 -16.31 -8.26
CA PRO A 152 11.70 -17.04 -9.49
C PRO A 152 12.85 -17.97 -9.95
N PRO A 153 14.15 -17.60 -9.84
CA PRO A 153 15.25 -18.49 -10.20
C PRO A 153 15.24 -19.83 -9.47
N ASN A 154 14.93 -19.86 -8.17
CA ASN A 154 14.88 -21.11 -7.38
C ASN A 154 13.85 -22.09 -7.96
N ILE A 155 12.67 -21.56 -8.31
CA ILE A 155 11.60 -22.32 -8.94
C ILE A 155 12.05 -22.86 -10.30
N ILE A 156 12.66 -22.02 -11.13
CA ILE A 156 13.07 -22.38 -12.49
C ILE A 156 14.08 -23.53 -12.45
N VAL A 157 15.09 -23.45 -11.58
CA VAL A 157 16.09 -24.52 -11.47
C VAL A 157 15.43 -25.81 -10.94
N SER A 158 14.58 -25.72 -9.93
CA SER A 158 13.89 -26.90 -9.38
C SER A 158 13.00 -27.60 -10.41
N ASN A 159 12.26 -26.85 -11.23
CA ASN A 159 11.43 -27.43 -12.29
C ASN A 159 12.27 -27.95 -13.45
N ALA A 160 13.39 -27.30 -13.80
CA ALA A 160 14.30 -27.83 -14.80
C ALA A 160 14.89 -29.19 -14.38
N LEU A 161 15.17 -29.41 -13.09
CA LEU A 161 15.59 -30.72 -12.58
C LEU A 161 14.46 -31.77 -12.75
N ALA A 162 13.25 -31.42 -12.34
CA ALA A 162 12.08 -32.30 -12.45
C ALA A 162 11.75 -32.69 -13.90
N GLU A 163 11.84 -31.74 -14.85
CA GLU A 163 11.64 -31.99 -16.29
C GLU A 163 12.69 -32.94 -16.88
N ASN A 164 13.89 -33.01 -16.28
CA ASN A 164 14.96 -33.94 -16.67
C ASN A 164 14.93 -35.26 -15.88
N GLY A 165 13.84 -35.54 -15.15
CA GLY A 165 13.68 -36.78 -14.39
C GLY A 165 14.52 -36.86 -13.11
N MET A 166 15.09 -35.74 -12.66
CA MET A 166 15.76 -35.64 -11.37
C MET A 166 14.77 -35.16 -10.29
N GLU A 167 15.02 -35.51 -9.03
CA GLU A 167 14.26 -34.93 -7.93
C GLU A 167 14.50 -33.41 -7.86
N GLY A 168 13.41 -32.64 -7.73
CA GLY A 168 13.49 -31.20 -7.52
C GLY A 168 13.96 -30.86 -6.10
N PHE A 169 14.12 -29.57 -5.83
CA PHE A 169 14.50 -29.11 -4.50
C PHE A 169 13.30 -29.13 -3.54
N SER A 170 13.55 -29.54 -2.30
CA SER A 170 12.54 -29.41 -1.24
C SER A 170 12.30 -27.94 -0.89
N PHE A 171 11.12 -27.63 -0.33
CA PHE A 171 10.67 -26.26 -0.08
C PHE A 171 11.65 -25.41 0.73
N PHE A 172 12.35 -26.00 1.71
CA PHE A 172 13.32 -25.32 2.58
C PHE A 172 14.78 -25.67 2.28
N GLU A 173 15.08 -26.41 1.21
CA GLU A 173 16.44 -26.87 0.95
C GLU A 173 17.40 -25.71 0.68
N PHE A 174 16.93 -24.68 -0.03
CA PHE A 174 17.66 -23.44 -0.24
C PHE A 174 18.05 -22.74 1.08
N ALA A 175 17.29 -22.94 2.17
CA ALA A 175 17.61 -22.37 3.48
C ALA A 175 18.97 -22.82 4.02
N LEU A 176 19.46 -24.00 3.61
CA LEU A 176 20.79 -24.48 4.00
C LEU A 176 21.90 -23.51 3.57
N ILE A 177 21.72 -22.82 2.45
CA ILE A 177 22.63 -21.78 1.94
C ILE A 177 22.12 -20.39 2.34
N GLY A 178 20.81 -20.16 2.26
CA GLY A 178 20.17 -18.88 2.55
C GLY A 178 20.34 -18.42 4.00
N LEU A 179 20.24 -19.31 4.98
CA LEU A 179 20.40 -18.97 6.41
C LEU A 179 21.83 -18.50 6.73
N PRO A 180 22.90 -19.22 6.35
CA PRO A 180 24.26 -18.72 6.49
C PRO A 180 24.47 -17.36 5.83
N LEU A 181 23.99 -17.16 4.60
CA LEU A 181 24.12 -15.88 3.90
C LEU A 181 23.35 -14.76 4.62
N LEU A 182 22.16 -15.05 5.14
CA LEU A 182 21.37 -14.06 5.89
C LEU A 182 22.08 -13.68 7.19
N LEU A 183 22.65 -14.65 7.89
CA LEU A 183 23.47 -14.41 9.07
C LEU A 183 24.69 -13.55 8.74
N ILE A 184 25.40 -13.85 7.64
CA ILE A 184 26.53 -13.04 7.17
C ILE A 184 26.07 -11.61 6.85
N ALA A 185 24.94 -11.43 6.16
CA ALA A 185 24.40 -10.10 5.88
C ALA A 185 24.07 -9.33 7.16
N ILE A 186 23.44 -9.98 8.15
CA ILE A 186 23.13 -9.39 9.45
C ILE A 186 24.41 -8.97 10.18
N LEU A 187 25.42 -9.85 10.25
CA LEU A 187 26.69 -9.57 10.90
C LEU A 187 27.44 -8.45 10.17
N TYR A 188 27.45 -8.48 8.84
CA TYR A 188 28.06 -7.46 8.00
C TYR A 188 27.45 -6.09 8.28
N PHE A 189 26.13 -5.92 8.20
CA PHE A 189 25.50 -4.61 8.46
C PHE A 189 25.65 -4.15 9.90
N ARG A 190 25.69 -5.08 10.86
CA ARG A 190 25.93 -4.78 12.27
C ARG A 190 27.34 -4.25 12.53
N TYR A 191 28.38 -4.85 11.94
CA TYR A 191 29.77 -4.58 12.31
C TYR A 191 30.57 -3.76 11.29
N VAL A 192 30.28 -3.89 10.00
CA VAL A 192 31.07 -3.28 8.91
C VAL A 192 30.21 -2.32 8.08
N GLY A 193 29.07 -2.79 7.58
CA GLY A 193 28.20 -2.07 6.67
C GLY A 193 27.76 -0.70 7.20
N TYR A 194 27.50 -0.55 8.50
CA TYR A 194 27.09 0.76 9.06
C TYR A 194 28.09 1.91 8.79
N ARG A 195 29.36 1.61 8.50
CA ARG A 195 30.39 2.60 8.17
C ARG A 195 30.36 3.02 6.69
N LEU A 196 30.03 2.08 5.80
CA LEU A 196 30.02 2.26 4.35
C LEU A 196 28.67 2.77 3.82
N LEU A 197 27.62 2.71 4.65
CA LEU A 197 26.29 3.11 4.25
C LEU A 197 26.18 4.61 3.93
N PRO A 198 25.50 4.98 2.83
CA PRO A 198 25.42 6.35 2.36
C PRO A 198 24.74 7.26 3.40
N LYS A 199 25.31 8.45 3.59
CA LYS A 199 24.80 9.49 4.52
C LYS A 199 24.05 10.60 3.77
N HIS A 200 23.22 10.23 2.80
CA HIS A 200 22.38 11.23 2.14
C HIS A 200 21.36 11.76 3.14
N LYS A 201 21.43 13.06 3.42
CA LYS A 201 20.35 13.78 4.10
C LYS A 201 19.23 13.93 3.09
N THR A 202 18.06 13.38 3.38
CA THR A 202 16.86 13.70 2.63
C THR A 202 16.50 15.17 2.90
N GLU A 203 16.41 15.99 1.85
CA GLU A 203 16.03 17.41 1.96
C GLU A 203 14.60 17.57 2.50
N THR A 204 13.74 16.59 2.19
CA THR A 204 12.39 16.49 2.72
C THR A 204 12.32 15.29 3.68
N PRO A 205 12.22 15.52 5.01
CA PRO A 205 11.81 14.44 5.90
C PRO A 205 10.46 13.89 5.40
N PRO A 206 10.22 12.57 5.49
CA PRO A 206 8.90 12.01 5.24
C PRO A 206 7.92 12.80 6.11
N VAL A 207 6.89 13.32 5.45
CA VAL A 207 5.75 14.02 6.02
C VAL A 207 5.31 13.21 7.24
N ASN A 208 5.74 13.65 8.42
CA ASN A 208 5.35 13.01 9.65
C ASN A 208 3.89 13.43 9.80
N ILE A 209 2.95 12.53 9.51
CA ILE A 209 1.51 12.80 9.50
C ILE A 209 1.12 13.52 10.80
N ASP A 210 1.76 13.15 11.92
CA ASP A 210 1.58 13.85 13.18
C ASP A 210 1.98 15.33 13.10
N SER A 211 3.15 15.67 12.56
CA SER A 211 3.56 17.08 12.40
C SER A 211 2.69 17.84 11.40
N GLU A 212 2.26 17.21 10.31
CA GLU A 212 1.47 17.87 9.27
C GLU A 212 0.02 18.06 9.69
N VAL A 213 -0.58 17.08 10.37
CA VAL A 213 -1.91 17.24 10.99
C VAL A 213 -1.87 18.28 12.11
N HIS A 214 -0.80 18.36 12.91
CA HIS A 214 -0.66 19.43 13.90
C HIS A 214 -0.52 20.80 13.22
N LYS A 215 0.26 20.90 12.13
CA LYS A 215 0.33 22.10 11.30
C LYS A 215 -1.03 22.44 10.70
N TRP A 216 -1.79 21.48 10.20
CA TRP A 216 -3.13 21.72 9.67
C TRP A 216 -4.11 22.18 10.76
N ILE A 217 -4.06 21.57 11.93
CA ILE A 217 -4.86 21.98 13.09
C ILE A 217 -4.54 23.43 13.49
N ALA A 218 -3.25 23.80 13.53
CA ALA A 218 -2.82 25.15 13.87
C ALA A 218 -3.13 26.16 12.75
N ASN A 219 -2.66 25.92 11.52
CA ASN A 219 -2.70 26.85 10.39
C ASN A 219 -4.11 27.08 9.82
N TYR A 220 -5.04 26.14 10.05
CA TYR A 220 -6.43 26.22 9.58
C TYR A 220 -7.45 26.26 10.72
N SER A 221 -6.99 26.39 11.98
CA SER A 221 -7.83 26.42 13.19
C SER A 221 -8.84 25.27 13.28
N ILE A 222 -8.42 24.06 12.92
CA ILE A 222 -9.29 22.88 12.85
C ILE A 222 -9.55 22.38 14.27
N GLY A 223 -10.82 22.29 14.67
CA GLY A 223 -11.21 21.96 16.04
C GLY A 223 -11.68 23.17 16.86
N HIS A 224 -11.39 24.40 16.42
CA HIS A 224 -12.06 25.57 16.96
C HIS A 224 -13.54 25.55 16.60
N ASN A 225 -14.39 25.99 17.54
CA ASN A 225 -15.85 26.03 17.36
C ASN A 225 -16.47 24.65 17.03
N MET A 226 -15.82 23.57 17.48
CA MET A 226 -16.38 22.23 17.43
C MET A 226 -16.93 21.83 18.80
N TYR A 227 -18.11 21.19 18.79
CA TYR A 227 -18.80 20.78 20.00
C TYR A 227 -19.32 19.35 19.84
N ARG A 228 -19.26 18.57 20.93
CA ARG A 228 -19.87 17.24 20.99
C ARG A 228 -21.20 17.35 21.73
N LEU A 229 -22.28 17.08 21.02
CA LEU A 229 -23.64 17.14 21.55
C LEU A 229 -24.24 15.74 21.59
N ARG A 230 -24.88 15.39 22.70
CA ARG A 230 -25.60 14.14 22.90
C ARG A 230 -27.09 14.38 22.70
N ILE A 231 -27.72 13.55 21.88
CA ILE A 231 -29.17 13.54 21.71
C ILE A 231 -29.80 12.95 22.99
N ARG A 232 -30.54 13.79 23.72
CA ARG A 232 -31.25 13.41 24.96
C ARG A 232 -32.67 12.93 24.64
N SER A 233 -33.32 12.30 25.61
CA SER A 233 -34.65 11.69 25.46
C SER A 233 -35.74 12.68 25.07
N MET A 234 -35.60 13.94 25.49
CA MET A 234 -36.53 15.03 25.18
C MET A 234 -36.25 15.74 23.85
N SER A 235 -35.27 15.27 23.08
CA SER A 235 -34.86 15.90 21.83
C SER A 235 -35.81 15.53 20.69
N GLN A 236 -36.26 16.54 19.93
CA GLN A 236 -37.06 16.34 18.72
C GLN A 236 -36.27 15.68 17.57
N LEU A 237 -34.95 15.52 17.73
CA LEU A 237 -34.10 14.90 16.71
C LEU A 237 -34.29 13.38 16.64
N ILE A 238 -34.83 12.74 17.69
CA ILE A 238 -34.96 11.28 17.75
C ILE A 238 -35.89 10.78 16.65
N GLY A 239 -35.41 9.82 15.85
CA GLY A 239 -36.19 9.20 14.76
C GLY A 239 -36.34 10.09 13.53
N THR A 240 -35.68 11.25 13.49
CA THR A 240 -35.69 12.16 12.35
C THR A 240 -34.40 12.05 11.54
N ARG A 241 -34.46 12.47 10.27
CA ARG A 241 -33.30 12.51 9.36
C ARG A 241 -32.61 13.87 9.44
N ILE A 242 -31.29 13.89 9.28
CA ILE A 242 -30.48 15.12 9.32
C ILE A 242 -30.97 16.16 8.30
N GLY A 243 -31.35 15.72 7.09
CA GLY A 243 -31.79 16.59 6.00
C GLY A 243 -33.05 17.41 6.32
N TYR A 244 -33.94 16.91 7.18
CA TYR A 244 -35.21 17.57 7.51
C TYR A 244 -35.02 18.91 8.21
N TRP A 245 -33.97 19.04 9.03
CA TRP A 245 -33.75 20.21 9.87
C TRP A 245 -32.89 21.28 9.21
N GLU A 246 -32.23 20.97 8.09
CA GLU A 246 -31.36 21.88 7.33
C GLU A 246 -30.42 22.72 8.23
N PHE A 247 -29.67 22.06 9.15
CA PHE A 247 -28.86 22.72 10.18
C PHE A 247 -27.93 23.81 9.64
N GLU A 248 -27.33 23.60 8.47
CA GLU A 248 -26.44 24.59 7.86
C GLU A 248 -27.16 25.86 7.40
N LYS A 249 -28.41 25.76 6.95
CA LYS A 249 -29.19 26.91 6.46
C LYS A 249 -29.86 27.66 7.61
N LYS A 250 -30.47 26.94 8.55
CA LYS A 250 -31.28 27.55 9.63
C LYS A 250 -30.44 27.97 10.84
N TYR A 251 -29.44 27.15 11.19
CA TYR A 251 -28.65 27.33 12.41
C TYR A 251 -27.19 27.70 12.12
N ASN A 252 -26.77 27.73 10.85
CA ASN A 252 -25.38 27.99 10.49
C ASN A 252 -24.37 26.97 11.08
N VAL A 253 -24.88 25.80 11.50
CA VAL A 253 -24.14 24.69 12.11
C VAL A 253 -24.02 23.53 11.14
N SER A 254 -22.80 23.03 10.95
CA SER A 254 -22.50 21.85 10.14
C SER A 254 -22.30 20.62 11.03
N ILE A 255 -22.93 19.51 10.68
CA ILE A 255 -22.69 18.22 11.36
C ILE A 255 -21.44 17.58 10.73
N MET A 256 -20.42 17.37 11.56
CA MET A 256 -19.13 16.83 11.13
C MET A 256 -19.10 15.30 11.17
N ARG A 257 -19.71 14.72 12.21
CA ARG A 257 -19.64 13.28 12.49
C ARG A 257 -20.77 12.86 13.42
N LEU A 258 -21.24 11.63 13.29
CA LEU A 258 -22.20 11.02 14.21
C LEU A 258 -21.64 9.72 14.78
N ARG A 259 -21.68 9.57 16.11
CA ARG A 259 -21.28 8.35 16.83
C ARG A 259 -22.51 7.67 17.43
N ARG A 260 -22.70 6.39 17.10
CA ARG A 260 -23.78 5.55 17.65
C ARG A 260 -23.39 5.02 19.03
N ARG A 261 -24.33 4.98 19.97
CA ARG A 261 -24.08 4.41 21.31
C ARG A 261 -23.97 2.88 21.31
N HIS A 262 -24.83 2.22 20.53
CA HIS A 262 -24.92 0.75 20.47
C HIS A 262 -24.69 0.26 19.04
N PRO A 263 -23.44 0.20 18.56
CA PRO A 263 -23.12 -0.46 17.31
C PRO A 263 -23.45 -1.95 17.36
N SER A 264 -23.91 -2.49 16.25
CA SER A 264 -24.11 -3.93 16.08
C SER A 264 -23.75 -4.32 14.66
N VAL A 265 -22.59 -4.96 14.51
CA VAL A 265 -22.11 -5.46 13.21
C VAL A 265 -23.11 -6.44 12.60
N LEU A 266 -23.76 -7.27 13.44
CA LEU A 266 -24.81 -8.22 13.04
C LEU A 266 -26.07 -7.56 12.47
N LYS A 267 -26.38 -6.32 12.88
CA LYS A 267 -27.53 -5.55 12.38
C LYS A 267 -27.14 -4.51 11.33
N GLY A 268 -25.90 -4.54 10.84
CA GLY A 268 -25.38 -3.57 9.87
C GLY A 268 -25.25 -2.14 10.42
N THR A 269 -25.26 -1.94 11.74
CA THR A 269 -25.11 -0.60 12.33
C THR A 269 -23.65 -0.31 12.67
N ALA A 270 -23.01 0.48 11.80
CA ALA A 270 -21.66 0.96 12.04
C ALA A 270 -21.57 1.82 13.32
N PRO A 271 -20.45 1.77 14.06
CA PRO A 271 -20.23 2.59 15.26
C PRO A 271 -20.17 4.09 14.97
N PHE A 272 -19.74 4.45 13.76
CA PHE A 272 -19.60 5.83 13.34
C PHE A 272 -20.22 6.01 11.97
N VAL A 273 -20.86 7.16 11.78
CA VAL A 273 -21.20 7.71 10.46
C VAL A 273 -20.26 8.89 10.25
N GLU A 274 -19.24 8.66 9.42
CA GLU A 274 -18.11 9.57 9.27
C GLU A 274 -18.45 10.83 8.50
N LEU A 275 -19.32 10.71 7.49
CA LEU A 275 -19.89 11.81 6.72
C LEU A 275 -21.42 11.64 6.75
N PRO A 276 -22.12 12.29 7.69
CA PRO A 276 -23.56 12.15 7.79
C PRO A 276 -24.27 12.75 6.57
N GLU A 277 -24.94 11.89 5.81
CA GLU A 277 -25.78 12.28 4.67
C GLU A 277 -27.16 12.81 5.12
N PRO A 278 -27.89 13.55 4.28
CA PRO A 278 -29.24 14.01 4.58
C PRO A 278 -30.19 12.89 5.03
N GLU A 279 -29.99 11.67 4.52
CA GLU A 279 -30.81 10.49 4.86
C GLU A 279 -30.46 9.84 6.20
N THR A 280 -29.38 10.29 6.85
CA THR A 280 -28.91 9.71 8.11
C THR A 280 -29.92 9.96 9.22
N GLU A 281 -30.46 8.88 9.77
CA GLU A 281 -31.37 8.90 10.91
C GLU A 281 -30.62 9.18 12.23
N MET A 282 -31.13 10.10 13.05
CA MET A 282 -30.61 10.42 14.38
C MET A 282 -31.33 9.61 15.46
N ARG A 283 -30.57 8.95 16.36
CA ARG A 283 -31.12 8.06 17.39
C ARG A 283 -30.85 8.56 18.80
N TYR A 284 -31.60 8.02 19.74
CA TYR A 284 -31.43 8.29 21.15
C TYR A 284 -29.99 7.97 21.59
N HIS A 285 -29.37 8.91 22.32
CA HIS A 285 -27.98 8.87 22.79
C HIS A 285 -26.89 8.89 21.74
N ASP A 286 -27.21 9.14 20.47
CA ASP A 286 -26.17 9.46 19.50
C ASP A 286 -25.42 10.71 19.93
N ILE A 287 -24.13 10.73 19.59
CA ILE A 287 -23.27 11.88 19.82
C ILE A 287 -22.96 12.48 18.45
N ILE A 288 -23.47 13.68 18.22
CA ILE A 288 -23.18 14.47 17.04
C ILE A 288 -22.02 15.41 17.34
N THR A 289 -21.04 15.43 16.46
CA THR A 289 -19.98 16.42 16.47
C THR A 289 -20.37 17.51 15.49
N VAL A 290 -20.51 18.73 15.98
CA VAL A 290 -20.96 19.88 15.19
C VAL A 290 -19.89 20.94 15.13
N LYS A 291 -19.88 21.72 14.05
CA LYS A 291 -19.03 22.90 13.87
C LYS A 291 -19.90 24.13 13.62
N GLY A 292 -19.75 25.16 14.43
CA GLY A 292 -20.53 26.40 14.35
C GLY A 292 -20.11 27.38 15.45
N LYS A 293 -20.44 28.67 15.29
CA LYS A 293 -20.14 29.68 16.33
C LYS A 293 -20.84 29.30 17.65
N SER A 294 -20.28 29.68 18.79
CA SER A 294 -20.85 29.33 20.11
C SER A 294 -22.34 29.70 20.19
N ASP A 295 -22.69 30.93 19.83
CA ASP A 295 -24.08 31.42 19.88
C ASP A 295 -25.05 30.60 19.01
N ASP A 296 -24.59 30.16 17.83
CA ASP A 296 -25.36 29.34 16.88
C ASP A 296 -25.58 27.92 17.45
N VAL A 297 -24.55 27.36 18.08
CA VAL A 297 -24.59 26.03 18.71
C VAL A 297 -25.43 26.06 19.98
N ASP A 298 -25.35 27.12 20.78
CA ASP A 298 -26.14 27.30 21.99
C ASP A 298 -27.64 27.40 21.66
N ARG A 299 -27.99 28.10 20.56
CA ARG A 299 -29.36 28.11 20.02
C ARG A 299 -29.84 26.70 19.67
N MET A 300 -29.02 25.94 18.96
CA MET A 300 -29.33 24.54 18.61
C MET A 300 -29.48 23.66 19.86
N ILE A 301 -28.63 23.83 20.87
CA ILE A 301 -28.71 23.09 22.13
C ILE A 301 -30.03 23.35 22.85
N MET A 302 -30.44 24.62 22.94
CA MET A 302 -31.66 25.01 23.64
C MET A 302 -32.91 24.50 22.93
N GLU A 303 -32.99 24.66 21.62
CA GLU A 303 -34.17 24.26 20.83
C GLU A 303 -34.35 22.74 20.79
N PHE A 304 -33.26 22.00 20.52
CA PHE A 304 -33.31 20.54 20.41
C PHE A 304 -33.03 19.81 21.72
N LYS A 305 -32.89 20.53 22.85
CA LYS A 305 -32.65 19.99 24.20
C LYS A 305 -31.46 19.02 24.24
N LEU A 306 -30.36 19.41 23.62
CA LEU A 306 -29.16 18.56 23.50
C LEU A 306 -28.30 18.64 24.77
N GLY A 307 -27.50 17.60 25.03
CA GLY A 307 -26.55 17.59 26.13
C GLY A 307 -25.14 17.89 25.62
N VAL A 308 -24.47 18.92 26.15
CA VAL A 308 -23.06 19.17 25.84
C VAL A 308 -22.18 18.14 26.53
N ILE A 309 -21.21 17.58 25.80
CA ILE A 309 -20.15 16.75 26.38
C ILE A 309 -18.92 17.65 26.51
N PRO A 310 -18.54 18.06 27.74
CA PRO A 310 -17.46 19.02 28.00
C PRO A 310 -16.10 18.34 27.90
N LYS A 311 -15.78 17.81 26.72
CA LYS A 311 -14.49 17.18 26.45
C LYS A 311 -13.80 17.95 25.34
N GLU A 312 -12.72 18.65 25.70
CA GLU A 312 -11.87 19.35 24.75
C GLU A 312 -11.35 18.41 23.68
N PHE A 313 -11.29 18.91 22.45
CA PHE A 313 -10.72 18.20 21.32
C PHE A 313 -9.20 18.19 21.44
N LYS A 314 -8.65 17.16 22.08
CA LYS A 314 -7.19 16.94 22.08
C LYS A 314 -6.71 16.65 20.64
N PRO A 315 -5.56 17.18 20.18
CA PRO A 315 -5.04 16.95 18.83
C PRO A 315 -4.92 15.47 18.46
N SER A 316 -4.54 14.62 19.42
CA SER A 316 -4.43 13.18 19.24
C SER A 316 -5.77 12.45 19.08
N GLU A 317 -6.87 12.99 19.63
CA GLU A 317 -8.22 12.47 19.41
C GLU A 317 -8.77 12.95 18.06
N LEU A 318 -8.60 14.23 17.72
CA LEU A 318 -9.02 14.79 16.43
C LEU A 318 -8.46 13.99 15.25
N ARG A 319 -7.21 13.53 15.33
CA ARG A 319 -6.63 12.61 14.32
C ARG A 319 -7.49 11.37 14.12
N LYS A 320 -7.81 10.63 15.20
CA LYS A 320 -8.62 9.41 15.14
C LYS A 320 -10.07 9.65 14.71
N GLU A 321 -10.57 10.87 14.93
CA GLU A 321 -11.95 11.23 14.59
C GLU A 321 -12.10 11.78 13.18
N LEU A 322 -11.10 12.50 12.66
CA LEU A 322 -11.16 13.16 11.36
C LEU A 322 -10.48 12.34 10.26
N ILE A 323 -9.53 11.47 10.61
CA ILE A 323 -8.75 10.65 9.67
C ILE A 323 -8.96 9.17 10.01
N ASN A 324 -9.50 8.42 9.05
CA ASN A 324 -9.63 6.97 9.14
C ASN A 324 -9.44 6.32 7.76
N GLN A 325 -9.63 5.00 7.67
CA GLN A 325 -9.41 4.26 6.41
C GLN A 325 -10.43 4.60 5.31
N GLU A 326 -11.64 5.01 5.67
CA GLU A 326 -12.73 5.32 4.74
C GLU A 326 -12.73 6.79 4.32
N VAL A 327 -12.31 7.68 5.22
CA VAL A 327 -12.38 9.14 5.09
C VAL A 327 -11.00 9.74 5.33
N GLY A 328 -10.46 10.34 4.26
CA GLY A 328 -9.21 11.06 4.25
C GLY A 328 -9.40 12.55 4.53
N MET A 329 -8.34 13.17 5.06
CA MET A 329 -8.21 14.61 5.23
C MET A 329 -6.97 15.04 4.46
N VAL A 330 -7.14 15.99 3.54
CA VAL A 330 -6.10 16.43 2.61
C VAL A 330 -6.12 17.93 2.46
N GLU A 331 -4.98 18.51 2.16
CA GLU A 331 -4.82 19.91 1.83
C GLU A 331 -4.92 20.08 0.31
N MET A 332 -5.85 20.90 -0.14
CA MET A 332 -6.09 21.24 -1.53
C MET A 332 -5.55 22.64 -1.78
N ILE A 333 -4.54 22.77 -2.65
CA ILE A 333 -3.93 24.03 -3.03
C ILE A 333 -4.40 24.43 -4.42
N VAL A 334 -4.85 25.68 -4.55
CA VAL A 334 -5.33 26.25 -5.81
C VAL A 334 -4.16 26.74 -6.64
N THR A 335 -3.94 26.15 -7.81
CA THR A 335 -2.90 26.61 -8.74
C THR A 335 -3.36 27.85 -9.54
N PRO A 336 -2.43 28.62 -10.14
CA PRO A 336 -2.77 29.82 -10.91
C PRO A 336 -3.74 29.60 -12.08
N THR A 337 -3.72 28.41 -12.69
CA THR A 337 -4.57 28.03 -13.83
C THR A 337 -5.83 27.28 -13.41
N SER A 338 -6.14 27.25 -12.11
CA SER A 338 -7.29 26.53 -11.58
C SER A 338 -8.61 27.25 -11.88
N PHE A 339 -9.66 26.48 -12.14
CA PHE A 339 -11.03 26.96 -12.38
C PHE A 339 -11.56 27.87 -11.27
N PHE A 340 -11.10 27.66 -10.03
CA PHE A 340 -11.56 28.38 -8.85
C PHE A 340 -11.03 29.82 -8.77
N VAL A 341 -9.91 30.13 -9.43
CA VAL A 341 -9.26 31.44 -9.32
C VAL A 341 -10.19 32.57 -9.81
N GLY A 342 -10.31 33.63 -9.02
CA GLY A 342 -11.09 34.82 -9.33
C GLY A 342 -12.60 34.68 -9.07
N ARG A 343 -13.08 33.50 -8.65
CA ARG A 343 -14.50 33.29 -8.35
C ARG A 343 -14.77 33.44 -6.85
N THR A 344 -15.88 34.10 -6.52
CA THR A 344 -16.45 34.11 -5.16
C THR A 344 -17.54 33.06 -5.10
N LEU A 345 -17.28 31.93 -4.44
CA LEU A 345 -18.24 30.84 -4.32
C LEU A 345 -18.21 30.24 -2.91
N PRO A 346 -19.36 29.76 -2.39
CA PRO A 346 -19.40 29.05 -1.13
C PRO A 346 -18.79 27.65 -1.33
N LEU A 347 -17.46 27.56 -1.30
CA LEU A 347 -16.69 26.37 -1.65
C LEU A 347 -17.13 25.14 -0.84
N GLY A 348 -17.50 25.32 0.43
CA GLY A 348 -18.05 24.25 1.26
C GLY A 348 -19.33 23.63 0.67
N LYS A 349 -20.26 24.44 0.15
CA LYS A 349 -21.49 23.95 -0.51
C LYS A 349 -21.22 23.34 -1.87
N TYR A 350 -20.20 23.82 -2.57
CA TYR A 350 -19.80 23.27 -3.85
C TYR A 350 -19.23 21.86 -3.67
N LEU A 351 -18.29 21.70 -2.74
CA LEU A 351 -17.63 20.44 -2.43
C LEU A 351 -18.59 19.41 -1.81
N SER A 352 -19.59 19.85 -1.02
CA SER A 352 -20.54 18.94 -0.38
C SER A 352 -21.39 18.16 -1.38
N LYS A 353 -21.65 18.71 -2.58
CA LYS A 353 -22.32 17.98 -3.68
C LYS A 353 -21.53 16.76 -4.16
N SER A 354 -20.21 16.81 -4.06
CA SER A 354 -19.29 15.72 -4.39
C SER A 354 -19.00 14.82 -3.18
N GLY A 355 -19.72 14.99 -2.06
CA GLY A 355 -19.47 14.26 -0.83
C GLY A 355 -18.12 14.61 -0.17
N ILE A 356 -17.68 15.87 -0.34
CA ILE A 356 -16.45 16.41 0.24
C ILE A 356 -16.80 17.57 1.18
N GLN A 357 -16.29 17.52 2.40
CA GLN A 357 -16.50 18.51 3.44
C GLN A 357 -15.30 19.46 3.52
N LEU A 358 -15.55 20.77 3.51
CA LEU A 358 -14.52 21.78 3.74
C LEU A 358 -14.32 21.97 5.25
N LEU A 359 -13.12 21.68 5.75
CA LEU A 359 -12.77 21.83 7.17
C LEU A 359 -12.20 23.21 7.49
N GLY A 360 -11.44 23.80 6.57
CA GLY A 360 -10.80 25.10 6.79
C GLY A 360 -10.20 25.66 5.51
N ALA A 361 -9.92 26.96 5.54
CA ALA A 361 -9.26 27.69 4.47
C ALA A 361 -8.07 28.47 5.05
N SER A 362 -7.00 28.57 4.29
CA SER A 362 -5.78 29.30 4.64
C SER A 362 -5.26 30.04 3.42
N ARG A 363 -4.72 31.24 3.65
CA ARG A 363 -4.01 32.03 2.65
C ARG A 363 -2.68 32.45 3.24
N ASP A 364 -1.59 32.15 2.54
CA ASP A 364 -0.23 32.43 2.99
C ASP A 364 0.06 31.88 4.40
N GLY A 365 -0.51 30.73 4.73
CA GLY A 365 -0.35 30.07 6.05
C GLY A 365 -1.25 30.62 7.16
N ASN A 366 -2.07 31.64 6.91
CA ASN A 366 -2.99 32.21 7.90
C ASN A 366 -4.43 31.73 7.70
N PRO A 367 -5.14 31.32 8.78
CA PRO A 367 -6.50 30.82 8.69
C PRO A 367 -7.48 31.91 8.26
N MET A 368 -8.40 31.54 7.37
CA MET A 368 -9.47 32.42 6.89
C MET A 368 -10.78 32.08 7.60
N ALA A 369 -11.41 33.09 8.22
CA ALA A 369 -12.64 32.91 9.00
C ALA A 369 -13.93 33.02 8.18
N ASP A 370 -13.88 33.65 7.01
CA ASP A 370 -15.07 33.99 6.24
C ASP A 370 -15.56 32.82 5.35
N LYS A 371 -16.89 32.67 5.20
CA LYS A 371 -17.49 31.57 4.43
C LYS A 371 -17.54 31.88 2.92
N ASN A 372 -17.52 33.15 2.55
CA ASN A 372 -17.56 33.61 1.16
C ASN A 372 -16.23 34.28 0.80
N ILE A 373 -15.30 33.51 0.25
CA ILE A 373 -13.96 33.98 -0.09
C ILE A 373 -13.84 34.03 -1.62
N THR A 374 -13.27 35.13 -2.13
CA THR A 374 -12.76 35.17 -3.50
C THR A 374 -11.46 34.39 -3.56
N ILE A 375 -11.49 33.26 -4.27
CA ILE A 375 -10.38 32.30 -4.32
C ILE A 375 -9.27 32.87 -5.19
N LYS A 376 -8.03 32.83 -4.67
CA LYS A 376 -6.81 33.25 -5.35
C LYS A 376 -5.88 32.07 -5.56
N ALA A 377 -4.95 32.22 -6.50
CA ALA A 377 -3.85 31.29 -6.65
C ALA A 377 -3.01 31.26 -5.36
N GLY A 378 -2.63 30.06 -4.90
CA GLY A 378 -1.93 29.86 -3.64
C GLY A 378 -2.84 29.70 -2.41
N ASP A 379 -4.15 29.91 -2.54
CA ASP A 379 -5.08 29.58 -1.47
C ASP A 379 -5.06 28.06 -1.21
N ALA A 380 -5.03 27.70 0.07
CA ALA A 380 -5.04 26.32 0.52
C ALA A 380 -6.31 26.02 1.31
N PHE A 381 -6.89 24.85 1.10
CA PHE A 381 -8.14 24.42 1.71
C PHE A 381 -7.97 23.03 2.29
N VAL A 382 -8.32 22.84 3.56
CA VAL A 382 -8.32 21.49 4.12
C VAL A 382 -9.70 20.87 3.89
N ILE A 383 -9.71 19.79 3.12
CA ILE A 383 -10.92 19.06 2.74
C ILE A 383 -10.91 17.67 3.36
N ARG A 384 -12.10 17.15 3.64
CA ARG A 384 -12.33 15.81 4.20
C ARG A 384 -13.37 15.08 3.38
N GLY A 385 -13.11 13.85 2.99
CA GLY A 385 -14.01 13.09 2.11
C GLY A 385 -13.59 11.64 2.00
N SER A 386 -14.42 10.81 1.35
CA SER A 386 -13.98 9.47 0.99
C SER A 386 -12.84 9.54 -0.03
N TRP A 387 -11.91 8.59 0.00
CA TRP A 387 -10.79 8.56 -0.95
C TRP A 387 -11.27 8.55 -2.41
N LYS A 388 -12.34 7.80 -2.69
CA LYS A 388 -12.99 7.76 -4.00
C LYS A 388 -13.44 9.15 -4.46
N ASN A 389 -14.03 9.94 -3.57
CA ASN A 389 -14.52 11.28 -3.90
C ASN A 389 -13.37 12.28 -4.07
N ILE A 390 -12.32 12.17 -3.24
CA ILE A 390 -11.11 13.01 -3.33
C ILE A 390 -10.37 12.73 -4.66
N GLU A 391 -10.18 11.46 -5.03
CA GLU A 391 -9.59 11.07 -6.31
C GLU A 391 -10.45 11.52 -7.50
N ALA A 392 -11.78 11.40 -7.40
CA ALA A 392 -12.68 11.91 -8.42
C ALA A 392 -12.57 13.43 -8.59
N LEU A 393 -12.40 14.19 -7.51
CA LEU A 393 -12.19 15.64 -7.58
C LEU A 393 -10.90 15.99 -8.32
N GLN A 394 -9.81 15.25 -8.08
CA GLN A 394 -8.53 15.44 -8.76
C GLN A 394 -8.64 15.17 -10.27
N ASN A 395 -9.38 14.13 -10.66
CA ASN A 395 -9.58 13.81 -12.07
C ASN A 395 -10.44 14.83 -12.82
N VAL A 396 -11.37 15.51 -12.12
CA VAL A 396 -12.21 16.56 -12.72
C VAL A 396 -11.46 17.88 -12.88
N TYR A 397 -10.48 18.14 -12.01
CA TYR A 397 -9.73 19.38 -11.96
C TYR A 397 -8.22 19.13 -12.04
N GLU A 398 -7.69 19.09 -13.26
CA GLU A 398 -6.26 18.86 -13.54
C GLU A 398 -5.32 19.86 -12.84
N ASN A 399 -5.82 21.07 -12.57
CA ASN A 399 -5.07 22.19 -11.98
C ASN A 399 -5.30 22.35 -10.46
N LEU A 400 -5.58 21.26 -9.74
CA LEU A 400 -5.60 21.23 -8.28
C LEU A 400 -4.46 20.37 -7.76
N VAL A 401 -3.70 20.89 -6.80
CA VAL A 401 -2.69 20.10 -6.09
C VAL A 401 -3.30 19.64 -4.78
N ILE A 402 -3.52 18.33 -4.64
CA ILE A 402 -3.97 17.73 -3.39
C ILE A 402 -2.73 17.16 -2.68
N SER A 403 -2.33 17.84 -1.61
CA SER A 403 -1.27 17.43 -0.71
C SER A 403 -1.85 16.66 0.47
N GLY A 404 -1.48 15.39 0.56
CA GLY A 404 -1.95 14.44 1.54
C GLY A 404 -1.67 13.07 0.97
N SER A 405 -1.03 12.18 1.72
CA SER A 405 -0.55 10.91 1.20
C SER A 405 -1.58 9.79 1.45
N PRO A 406 -2.51 9.51 0.50
CA PRO A 406 -3.32 8.29 0.57
C PRO A 406 -2.43 7.07 0.62
N GLU A 407 -1.27 7.07 -0.06
CA GLU A 407 -0.37 5.91 -0.15
C GLU A 407 0.37 5.60 1.15
N ALA A 408 0.72 6.62 1.95
CA ALA A 408 1.33 6.39 3.27
C ALA A 408 0.29 5.90 4.29
N MET A 409 -0.97 6.35 4.19
CA MET A 409 -2.05 5.94 5.10
C MET A 409 -2.75 4.64 4.68
N ALA A 410 -2.83 4.33 3.39
CA ALA A 410 -3.36 3.06 2.87
C ALA A 410 -2.49 1.87 3.29
N LYS A 411 -1.23 2.12 3.69
CA LYS A 411 -0.32 1.13 4.25
C LYS A 411 -0.26 1.13 5.78
N ASP A 412 -0.85 2.11 6.46
CA ASP A 412 -1.12 2.08 7.90
C ASP A 412 -2.39 1.23 8.17
N VAL A 413 -2.35 -0.04 7.77
CA VAL A 413 -3.35 -1.03 8.18
C VAL A 413 -3.00 -1.46 9.61
N ASP A 414 -3.22 -0.55 10.56
CA ASP A 414 -2.96 -0.79 11.99
C ASP A 414 -3.97 -1.76 12.63
N VAL A 415 -5.01 -2.18 11.88
CA VAL A 415 -6.07 -3.06 12.36
C VAL A 415 -6.19 -4.26 11.42
N LEU A 416 -5.87 -5.45 11.96
CA LEU A 416 -6.11 -6.71 11.27
C LEU A 416 -7.62 -6.89 11.07
N THR A 417 -8.01 -7.16 9.83
CA THR A 417 -9.40 -7.46 9.46
C THR A 417 -9.59 -8.98 9.42
N PRO A 418 -10.83 -9.51 9.43
CA PRO A 418 -11.07 -10.93 9.18
C PRO A 418 -10.44 -11.40 7.85
N LYS A 419 -10.41 -10.53 6.83
CA LYS A 419 -9.71 -10.79 5.55
C LYS A 419 -8.20 -10.96 5.70
N SER A 420 -7.60 -10.28 6.68
CA SER A 420 -6.19 -10.47 7.00
C SER A 420 -5.92 -11.89 7.46
N TYR A 421 -6.71 -12.44 8.38
CA TYR A 421 -6.54 -13.83 8.83
C TYR A 421 -6.73 -14.84 7.69
N ILE A 422 -7.66 -14.57 6.76
CA ILE A 422 -7.84 -15.39 5.56
C ILE A 422 -6.55 -15.37 4.71
N ALA A 423 -5.98 -14.20 4.42
CA ALA A 423 -4.75 -14.08 3.62
C ALA A 423 -3.55 -14.82 4.23
N LEU A 424 -3.37 -14.72 5.56
CA LEU A 424 -2.34 -15.48 6.26
C LEU A 424 -2.64 -17.00 6.24
N GLY A 425 -3.90 -17.37 6.46
CA GLY A 425 -4.35 -18.76 6.38
C GLY A 425 -4.10 -19.36 5.00
N THR A 426 -4.33 -18.60 3.92
CA THR A 426 -4.05 -19.05 2.55
C THR A 426 -2.56 -19.20 2.27
N LEU A 427 -1.71 -18.36 2.87
CA LEU A 427 -0.25 -18.51 2.76
C LEU A 427 0.22 -19.78 3.48
N VAL A 428 -0.28 -20.02 4.71
CA VAL A 428 0.04 -21.25 5.46
C VAL A 428 -0.47 -22.48 4.73
N LEU A 429 -1.68 -22.42 4.17
CA LEU A 429 -2.24 -23.48 3.33
C LEU A 429 -1.35 -23.75 2.12
N MET A 430 -0.90 -22.72 1.40
CA MET A 430 0.01 -22.87 0.27
C MET A 430 1.30 -23.58 0.68
N ILE A 431 1.92 -23.16 1.79
CA ILE A 431 3.15 -23.78 2.29
C ILE A 431 2.91 -25.25 2.63
N LEU A 432 1.79 -25.58 3.29
CA LEU A 432 1.44 -26.97 3.60
C LEU A 432 1.23 -27.80 2.34
N LEU A 433 0.55 -27.27 1.31
CA LEU A 433 0.36 -27.97 0.04
C LEU A 433 1.68 -28.24 -0.70
N LEU A 434 2.63 -27.29 -0.63
CA LEU A 434 3.94 -27.44 -1.25
C LEU A 434 4.85 -28.40 -0.47
N VAL A 435 4.85 -28.32 0.87
CA VAL A 435 5.69 -29.18 1.74
C VAL A 435 5.21 -30.63 1.73
N LEU A 436 3.90 -30.86 1.68
CA LEU A 436 3.32 -32.20 1.63
C LEU A 436 3.28 -32.78 0.21
N GLU A 437 3.72 -32.02 -0.81
CA GLU A 437 3.77 -32.42 -2.22
C GLU A 437 2.44 -33.01 -2.76
N ILE A 438 1.30 -32.52 -2.23
CA ILE A 438 -0.04 -33.04 -2.56
C ILE A 438 -0.42 -32.68 -4.00
N PHE A 439 -0.01 -31.50 -4.47
CA PHE A 439 -0.29 -31.00 -5.82
C PHE A 439 0.97 -30.44 -6.47
N PRO A 440 1.08 -30.45 -7.81
CA PRO A 440 2.07 -29.64 -8.52
C PRO A 440 2.00 -28.18 -8.08
N GLY A 441 3.15 -27.55 -7.83
CA GLY A 441 3.21 -26.24 -7.18
C GLY A 441 2.40 -25.15 -7.88
N ALA A 442 2.31 -25.20 -9.21
CA ALA A 442 1.49 -24.28 -10.00
C ALA A 442 -0.01 -24.37 -9.64
N ILE A 443 -0.53 -25.59 -9.46
CA ILE A 443 -1.94 -25.81 -9.10
C ILE A 443 -2.20 -25.34 -7.67
N ALA A 444 -1.30 -25.67 -6.72
CA ALA A 444 -1.40 -25.21 -5.34
C ALA A 444 -1.44 -23.68 -5.26
N ALA A 445 -0.54 -22.99 -5.99
CA ALA A 445 -0.50 -21.54 -6.02
C ALA A 445 -1.76 -20.93 -6.67
N LEU A 446 -2.27 -21.51 -7.76
CA LEU A 446 -3.49 -21.05 -8.41
C LEU A 446 -4.73 -21.20 -7.52
N ILE A 447 -4.85 -22.32 -6.78
CA ILE A 447 -5.93 -22.51 -5.79
C ILE A 447 -5.87 -21.41 -4.72
N CYS A 448 -4.69 -21.16 -4.15
CA CYS A 448 -4.52 -20.13 -3.12
C CYS A 448 -4.77 -18.71 -3.64
N ALA A 449 -4.31 -18.38 -4.85
CA ALA A 449 -4.61 -17.11 -5.52
C ALA A 449 -6.12 -16.96 -5.77
N GLY A 450 -6.79 -18.04 -6.18
CA GLY A 450 -8.25 -18.09 -6.32
C GLY A 450 -8.98 -17.79 -5.02
N ILE A 451 -8.58 -18.41 -3.90
CA ILE A 451 -9.16 -18.15 -2.58
C ILE A 451 -9.00 -16.67 -2.20
N ILE A 452 -7.82 -16.07 -2.39
CA ILE A 452 -7.56 -14.66 -2.09
C ILE A 452 -8.44 -13.71 -2.91
N MET A 453 -8.65 -14.02 -4.19
CA MET A 453 -9.51 -13.23 -5.08
C MET A 453 -10.99 -13.39 -4.73
N LEU A 454 -11.46 -14.62 -4.52
CA LEU A 454 -12.88 -14.92 -4.21
C LEU A 454 -13.31 -14.39 -2.84
N THR A 455 -12.43 -14.47 -1.84
CA THR A 455 -12.70 -13.91 -0.49
C THR A 455 -12.62 -12.38 -0.46
N GLY A 456 -12.22 -11.75 -1.58
CA GLY A 456 -12.09 -10.30 -1.70
C GLY A 456 -11.02 -9.72 -0.79
N CYS A 457 -9.97 -10.50 -0.48
CA CYS A 457 -8.76 -10.01 0.19
C CYS A 457 -8.04 -8.99 -0.70
N VAL A 458 -8.05 -9.23 -2.03
CA VAL A 458 -7.62 -8.28 -3.05
C VAL A 458 -8.72 -8.15 -4.10
N PRO A 459 -9.17 -6.92 -4.43
CA PRO A 459 -10.04 -6.70 -5.58
C PRO A 459 -9.37 -7.20 -6.86
N ILE A 460 -10.10 -7.88 -7.74
CA ILE A 460 -9.56 -8.51 -8.96
C ILE A 460 -8.72 -7.53 -9.79
N SER A 461 -9.20 -6.30 -9.99
CA SER A 461 -8.47 -5.25 -10.74
C SER A 461 -7.12 -4.88 -10.11
N LYS A 462 -7.00 -5.00 -8.79
CA LYS A 462 -5.76 -4.75 -8.05
C LYS A 462 -4.86 -5.99 -8.00
N ALA A 463 -5.43 -7.19 -8.02
CA ALA A 463 -4.66 -8.44 -8.09
C ALA A 463 -3.85 -8.48 -9.39
N TYR A 464 -4.47 -8.19 -10.53
CA TYR A 464 -3.78 -8.13 -11.84
C TYR A 464 -2.72 -7.03 -11.92
N LYS A 465 -2.92 -5.90 -11.23
CA LYS A 465 -1.91 -4.83 -11.13
C LYS A 465 -0.74 -5.19 -10.19
N GLY A 466 -0.96 -6.09 -9.23
CA GLY A 466 0.07 -6.58 -8.32
C GLY A 466 1.03 -7.58 -8.97
N ILE A 467 0.67 -8.14 -10.13
CA ILE A 467 1.54 -9.03 -10.90
C ILE A 467 2.66 -8.21 -11.55
N SER A 468 3.90 -8.59 -11.30
CA SER A 468 5.07 -8.07 -12.04
C SER A 468 5.08 -8.68 -13.45
N TRP A 469 4.29 -8.10 -14.36
CA TRP A 469 4.17 -8.58 -15.74
C TRP A 469 5.52 -8.61 -16.45
N THR A 470 6.40 -7.66 -16.15
CA THR A 470 7.78 -7.66 -16.65
C THR A 470 8.51 -8.95 -16.26
N SER A 471 8.43 -9.39 -15.00
CA SER A 471 9.06 -10.64 -14.56
C SER A 471 8.41 -11.88 -15.19
N VAL A 472 7.07 -11.93 -15.24
CA VAL A 472 6.32 -13.08 -15.79
C VAL A 472 6.62 -13.26 -17.28
N VAL A 473 6.51 -12.17 -18.06
CA VAL A 473 6.74 -12.19 -19.52
C VAL A 473 8.21 -12.45 -19.83
N MET A 474 9.14 -11.85 -19.09
CA MET A 474 10.57 -12.09 -19.26
C MET A 474 10.90 -13.58 -19.07
N ILE A 475 10.41 -14.22 -18.01
CA ILE A 475 10.67 -15.65 -17.75
C ILE A 475 10.04 -16.51 -18.84
N ALA A 476 8.78 -16.24 -19.21
CA ALA A 476 8.11 -16.96 -20.29
C ALA A 476 8.89 -16.88 -21.61
N ALA A 477 9.41 -15.71 -21.97
CA ALA A 477 10.17 -15.50 -23.19
C ALA A 477 11.62 -16.04 -23.11
N MET A 478 12.18 -16.25 -21.92
CA MET A 478 13.51 -16.81 -21.72
C MET A 478 13.54 -18.34 -21.68
N ILE A 479 12.45 -19.02 -21.36
CA ILE A 479 12.40 -20.50 -21.39
C ILE A 479 12.77 -21.07 -22.77
N PRO A 480 12.23 -20.56 -23.90
CA PRO A 480 12.64 -20.99 -25.24
C PRO A 480 14.14 -20.82 -25.53
N MET A 481 14.79 -19.82 -24.94
CA MET A 481 16.24 -19.63 -25.07
C MET A 481 17.02 -20.83 -24.51
N GLY A 482 16.55 -21.38 -23.39
CA GLY A 482 17.09 -22.61 -22.79
C GLY A 482 16.91 -23.83 -23.71
N LEU A 483 15.71 -23.99 -24.29
CA LEU A 483 15.44 -25.07 -25.26
C LEU A 483 16.35 -24.95 -26.49
N ALA A 484 16.57 -23.75 -27.00
CA ALA A 484 17.46 -23.52 -28.13
C ALA A 484 18.93 -23.87 -27.79
N LEU A 485 19.39 -23.59 -26.56
CA LEU A 485 20.71 -23.99 -26.07
C LEU A 485 20.88 -25.51 -26.01
N GLN A 486 19.85 -26.24 -25.59
CA GLN A 486 19.84 -27.71 -25.57
C GLN A 486 19.79 -28.29 -26.98
N LYS A 487 18.84 -27.85 -27.82
CA LYS A 487 18.62 -28.36 -29.19
C LYS A 487 19.82 -28.17 -30.11
N THR A 488 20.56 -27.07 -29.94
CA THR A 488 21.76 -26.80 -30.74
C THR A 488 23.02 -27.52 -30.25
N GLY A 489 22.94 -28.28 -29.16
CA GLY A 489 24.08 -28.96 -28.53
C GLY A 489 25.05 -28.03 -27.78
N THR A 490 24.78 -26.72 -27.79
CA THR A 490 25.64 -25.70 -27.15
C THR A 490 25.78 -25.96 -25.66
N ALA A 491 24.67 -26.32 -24.98
CA ALA A 491 24.69 -26.66 -23.56
C ALA A 491 25.60 -27.88 -23.27
N GLN A 492 25.57 -28.91 -24.12
CA GLN A 492 26.40 -30.10 -23.98
C GLN A 492 27.89 -29.78 -24.15
N THR A 493 28.24 -28.97 -25.16
CA THR A 493 29.62 -28.54 -25.42
C THR A 493 30.20 -27.74 -24.27
N VAL A 494 29.42 -26.82 -23.68
CA VAL A 494 29.85 -26.02 -22.52
C VAL A 494 29.98 -26.90 -21.27
N SER A 495 29.02 -27.81 -21.04
CA SER A 495 29.04 -28.75 -19.90
C SER A 495 30.29 -29.63 -19.93
N ASN A 496 30.60 -30.24 -21.08
CA ASN A 496 31.78 -31.10 -21.25
C ASN A 496 33.13 -30.34 -21.22
N GLY A 497 33.11 -29.01 -21.25
CA GLY A 497 34.32 -28.20 -21.08
C GLY A 497 34.52 -27.66 -19.66
N LEU A 498 33.50 -27.76 -18.80
CA LEU A 498 33.53 -27.32 -17.39
C LEU A 498 33.89 -28.48 -16.44
N VAL A 499 33.61 -29.72 -16.85
CA VAL A 499 34.05 -30.97 -16.20
C VAL A 499 35.26 -31.50 -16.94
#